data_AF-A0A350XMX2-F1
#
_entry.id   AF-A0A350XMX2-F1
#
_cell.length_a   1.000
_cell.length_b   1.000
_cell.length_c   1.000
_cell.angle_alpha   90.00
_cell.angle_beta   90.00
_cell.angle_gamma   90.00
#
_symmetry.space_group_name_H-M   'P 1'
#
loop_
_entity.id
_entity.type
_entity.pdbx_description
1 polymer ?
#
loop_
_entity_poly.entity_id
_entity_poly.type
_entity_poly.pdbx_seq_one_letter_code
_entity_poly.pdbx_strand_id
1 'polypeptide(L)'
;LVNGVNAERLQETLRIIYGLGIYQDFQQARIVYAYPDETLVNLARSRNAPLLEALQGELRLGQRFAYWVEVAQPREGRPIIGRMTILLKEDLEKIQTELRSR
;
A
#
# COMPACT_ATOMS: atom_id res chain seq x y z
N LEU A 1 2.43 1.92 24.49
CA LEU A 1 1.44 2.29 23.45
C LEU A 1 2.13 2.20 22.09
N VAL A 2 1.96 1.09 21.37
CA VAL A 2 2.47 0.97 20.00
C VAL A 2 1.50 1.74 19.10
N ASN A 3 1.95 2.86 18.53
CA ASN A 3 1.17 3.63 17.56
C ASN A 3 1.25 2.89 16.22
N GLY A 4 0.18 2.16 15.88
CA GLY A 4 0.06 1.50 14.58
C GLY A 4 0.28 2.49 13.44
N VAL A 5 0.97 2.03 12.39
CA VAL A 5 1.24 2.84 11.19
C VAL A 5 0.07 2.66 10.24
N ASN A 6 -0.80 3.68 10.14
CA ASN A 6 -1.88 3.73 9.16
C ASN A 6 -1.40 4.44 7.87
N ALA A 7 -2.21 4.36 6.81
CA ALA A 7 -1.90 4.98 5.52
C ALA A 7 -1.62 6.50 5.65
N GLU A 8 -2.41 7.21 6.46
CA GLU A 8 -2.26 8.65 6.70
C GLU A 8 -0.88 9.00 7.30
N ARG A 9 -0.42 8.26 8.31
CA ARG A 9 0.91 8.45 8.88
C ARG A 9 2.03 8.16 7.89
N LEU A 10 1.87 7.15 7.03
CA LEU A 10 2.85 6.89 5.97
C LEU A 10 2.95 8.06 4.99
N GLN A 11 1.80 8.65 4.62
CA GLN A 11 1.76 9.80 3.72
C GLN A 11 2.42 11.03 4.36
N GLU A 12 2.12 11.32 5.63
CA GLU A 12 2.74 12.43 6.34
C GLU A 12 4.26 12.26 6.46
N THR A 13 4.72 11.02 6.61
CA THR A 13 6.14 10.69 6.64
C THR A 13 6.86 11.04 5.34
N LEU A 14 6.18 10.95 4.18
CA LEU A 14 6.77 11.41 2.91
C LEU A 14 7.13 12.89 2.95
N ARG A 15 6.22 13.73 3.48
CA ARG A 15 6.44 15.17 3.59
C ARG A 15 7.62 15.48 4.50
N ILE A 16 7.74 14.74 5.60
CA ILE A 16 8.78 14.94 6.61
C ILE A 16 10.17 14.48 6.10
N ILE A 17 10.26 13.30 5.48
CA ILE A 17 11.54 12.69 5.09
C ILE A 17 12.01 13.16 3.70
N TYR A 18 11.09 13.21 2.74
CA TYR A 18 11.39 13.43 1.33
C TYR A 18 10.99 14.82 0.82
N GLY A 19 10.33 15.61 1.66
CA GLY A 19 9.92 16.97 1.35
C GLY A 19 8.64 17.06 0.50
N LEU A 20 8.27 18.31 0.20
CA LEU A 20 6.98 18.64 -0.41
C LEU A 20 6.80 18.06 -1.82
N GLY A 21 7.88 17.96 -2.60
CA GLY A 21 7.81 17.51 -3.99
C GLY A 21 7.36 16.05 -4.14
N ILE A 22 7.92 15.13 -3.34
CA ILE A 22 7.51 13.72 -3.35
C ILE A 22 6.13 13.55 -2.72
N TYR A 23 5.83 14.29 -1.65
CA TYR A 23 4.51 14.29 -1.05
C TYR A 23 3.41 14.70 -2.05
N GLN A 24 3.61 15.79 -2.80
CA GLN A 24 2.66 16.25 -3.81
C GLN A 24 2.51 15.26 -4.97
N ASP A 25 3.63 14.68 -5.44
CA ASP A 25 3.59 13.66 -6.50
C ASP A 25 2.80 12.42 -6.06
N PHE A 26 2.97 11.98 -4.81
CA PHE A 26 2.18 10.89 -4.22
C PHE A 26 0.68 11.23 -4.13
N GLN A 27 0.34 12.45 -3.67
CA GLN A 27 -1.06 12.88 -3.53
C GLN A 27 -1.80 12.91 -4.87
N GLN A 28 -1.08 13.20 -5.96
CA GLN A 28 -1.62 13.21 -7.33
C GLN A 28 -1.52 11.85 -8.02
N ALA A 29 -0.88 10.85 -7.41
CA ALA A 29 -0.65 9.56 -8.02
C ALA A 29 -1.96 8.76 -8.13
N ARG A 30 -2.24 8.24 -9.33
CA ARG A 30 -3.42 7.42 -9.57
C ARG A 30 -3.16 5.97 -9.17
N ILE A 31 -4.15 5.29 -8.59
CA ILE A 31 -4.08 3.85 -8.34
C ILE A 31 -4.12 3.12 -9.69
N VAL A 32 -3.13 2.26 -9.93
CA VAL A 32 -3.03 1.43 -11.14
C VAL A 32 -3.25 -0.05 -10.86
N TYR A 33 -3.07 -0.46 -9.60
CA TYR A 33 -3.37 -1.80 -9.12
C TYR A 33 -3.64 -1.76 -7.61
N ALA A 34 -4.62 -2.53 -7.16
CA ALA A 34 -4.95 -2.67 -5.75
C ALA A 34 -5.25 -4.14 -5.45
N TYR A 35 -4.92 -4.58 -4.24
CA TYR A 35 -5.16 -5.93 -3.76
C TYR A 35 -5.39 -5.93 -2.25
N PRO A 36 -5.97 -7.01 -1.70
CA PRO A 36 -6.66 -8.11 -2.39
C PRO A 36 -7.95 -7.64 -3.06
N ASP A 37 -8.41 -8.39 -4.06
CA ASP A 37 -9.78 -8.22 -4.59
C ASP A 37 -10.80 -8.95 -3.69
N GLU A 38 -12.10 -8.77 -3.94
CA GLU A 38 -13.16 -9.40 -3.14
C GLU A 38 -13.07 -10.92 -3.11
N THR A 39 -12.60 -11.54 -4.21
CA THR A 39 -12.43 -12.99 -4.32
C THR A 39 -11.38 -13.48 -3.33
N LEU A 40 -10.22 -12.82 -3.30
CA LEU A 40 -9.13 -13.13 -2.37
C LEU A 40 -9.51 -12.85 -0.92
N VAL A 41 -10.26 -11.78 -0.66
CA VAL A 41 -10.79 -11.48 0.67
C VAL A 41 -11.71 -12.62 1.17
N ASN A 42 -12.63 -13.09 0.33
CA ASN A 42 -13.53 -14.17 0.67
C ASN A 42 -12.79 -15.51 0.88
N LEU A 43 -11.75 -15.77 0.08
CA LEU A 43 -10.88 -16.93 0.26
C LEU A 43 -10.07 -16.86 1.56
N ALA A 44 -9.54 -15.68 1.91
CA ALA A 44 -8.79 -15.47 3.15
C ALA A 44 -9.69 -15.75 4.38
N ARG A 45 -10.96 -15.31 4.31
CA ARG A 45 -11.97 -15.59 5.35
C ARG A 45 -12.26 -17.09 5.47
N SER A 46 -12.51 -17.78 4.36
CA SER A 46 -12.82 -19.22 4.40
C SER A 46 -11.66 -20.07 4.92
N ARG A 47 -10.43 -19.58 4.75
CA ARG A 47 -9.20 -20.19 5.27
C ARG A 47 -8.81 -19.75 6.68
N ASN A 48 -9.61 -18.91 7.35
CA ASN A 48 -9.28 -18.31 8.65
C ASN A 48 -7.88 -17.67 8.65
N ALA A 49 -7.55 -16.91 7.61
CA ALA A 49 -6.27 -16.23 7.43
C ALA A 49 -6.44 -14.70 7.63
N PRO A 50 -6.60 -14.22 8.89
CA PRO A 50 -6.96 -12.83 9.18
C PRO A 50 -5.92 -11.81 8.73
N LEU A 51 -4.64 -12.18 8.67
CA LEU A 51 -3.59 -11.30 8.17
C LEU A 51 -3.71 -11.07 6.65
N LEU A 52 -4.06 -12.11 5.89
CA LEU A 52 -4.28 -11.99 4.45
C LEU A 52 -5.55 -11.20 4.14
N GLU A 53 -6.58 -11.35 4.97
CA GLU A 53 -7.78 -10.51 4.88
C GLU A 53 -7.49 -9.04 5.19
N ALA A 54 -6.62 -8.79 6.18
CA ALA A 54 -6.28 -7.46 6.67
C ALA A 54 -5.28 -6.70 5.79
N LEU A 55 -4.47 -7.41 4.99
CA LEU A 55 -3.49 -6.81 4.11
C LEU A 55 -4.21 -6.06 3.00
N GLN A 56 -3.87 -4.80 2.81
CA GLN A 56 -4.29 -3.98 1.70
C GLN A 56 -3.06 -3.38 1.04
N GLY A 57 -3.00 -3.43 -0.28
CA GLY A 57 -1.90 -2.88 -1.04
C GLY A 57 -2.37 -2.08 -2.25
N GLU A 58 -1.70 -0.96 -2.50
CA GLU A 58 -1.92 -0.11 -3.66
C GLU A 58 -0.60 0.12 -4.38
N LEU A 59 -0.61 -0.10 -5.69
CA LEU A 59 0.36 0.51 -6.60
C LEU A 59 -0.25 1.79 -7.17
N ARG A 60 0.50 2.88 -7.03
CA ARG A 60 0.15 4.21 -7.53
C ARG A 60 1.20 4.71 -8.50
N LEU A 61 0.75 5.39 -9.54
CA LEU A 61 1.60 6.02 -10.55
C LEU A 61 1.47 7.54 -10.45
N GLY A 62 2.53 8.20 -9.99
CA GLY A 62 2.69 9.64 -9.98
C GLY A 62 3.26 10.16 -11.30
N GLN A 63 3.50 11.48 -11.35
CA GLN A 63 4.15 12.11 -12.50
C GLN A 63 5.62 11.72 -12.55
N ARG A 64 6.31 11.72 -11.39
CA ARG A 64 7.74 11.49 -11.25
C ARG A 64 8.10 10.09 -10.79
N PHE A 65 7.35 9.54 -9.85
CA PHE A 65 7.63 8.22 -9.26
C PHE A 65 6.41 7.31 -9.28
N ALA A 66 6.64 6.03 -9.03
CA ALA A 66 5.60 5.10 -8.63
C ALA A 66 5.69 4.85 -7.12
N TYR A 67 4.59 4.43 -6.53
CA TYR A 67 4.48 4.20 -5.09
C TYR A 67 3.80 2.88 -4.83
N TRP A 68 4.40 2.06 -3.98
CA TRP A 68 3.79 0.85 -3.48
C TRP A 68 3.51 1.01 -1.99
N VAL A 69 2.22 1.05 -1.64
CA VAL A 69 1.76 1.19 -0.26
C VAL A 69 1.17 -0.13 0.17
N GLU A 70 1.56 -0.64 1.33
CA GLU A 70 0.95 -1.79 1.97
C GLU A 70 0.60 -1.46 3.41
N VAL A 71 -0.63 -1.75 3.82
CA VAL A 71 -1.08 -1.61 5.20
C VAL A 71 -1.83 -2.87 5.59
N ALA A 72 -1.46 -3.46 6.72
CA ALA A 72 -2.23 -4.53 7.34
C ALA A 72 -3.13 -3.92 8.42
N GLN A 73 -4.41 -3.77 8.11
CA GLN A 73 -5.43 -3.26 9.02
C GLN A 73 -6.49 -4.34 9.28
N PRO A 74 -6.43 -5.01 10.44
CA PRO A 74 -7.47 -5.96 10.82
C PRO A 74 -8.81 -5.25 10.99
N ARG A 75 -9.91 -5.99 10.81
CA ARG A 75 -11.28 -5.47 11.01
C ARG A 75 -11.49 -4.86 12.39
N GLU A 76 -10.81 -5.42 13.39
CA GLU A 76 -10.83 -4.96 14.76
C GLU A 76 -9.41 -4.69 15.25
N GLY A 77 -9.21 -3.54 15.88
CA GLY A 77 -7.91 -3.13 16.42
C GLY A 77 -7.18 -2.10 15.55
N ARG A 78 -5.91 -1.87 15.87
CA ARG A 78 -5.08 -0.85 15.21
C ARG A 78 -4.34 -1.47 14.03
N PRO A 79 -4.08 -0.72 12.94
CA PRO A 79 -3.22 -1.18 11.86
C PRO A 79 -1.87 -1.63 12.43
N ILE A 80 -1.47 -2.84 12.07
CA ILE A 80 -0.37 -3.55 12.72
C ILE A 80 0.95 -3.18 12.02
N ILE A 81 0.92 -3.09 10.68
CA ILE A 81 2.11 -2.87 9.86
C ILE A 81 1.73 -1.96 8.69
N GLY A 82 2.58 -0.98 8.39
CA GLY A 82 2.47 -0.13 7.22
C GLY A 82 3.83 0.01 6.55
N ARG A 83 3.86 -0.12 5.22
CA ARG A 83 5.04 0.04 4.38
C ARG A 83 4.70 0.92 3.19
N MET A 84 5.66 1.76 2.82
CA MET A 84 5.59 2.52 1.57
C MET A 84 6.95 2.46 0.89
N THR A 85 6.95 2.07 -0.39
CA THR A 85 8.14 2.01 -1.23
C THR A 85 7.98 3.01 -2.36
N ILE A 86 9.00 3.86 -2.57
CA ILE A 86 9.08 4.76 -3.72
C ILE A 86 9.87 4.03 -4.80
N LEU A 87 9.33 4.00 -6.01
CA LEU A 87 9.85 3.24 -7.14
C LEU A 87 10.11 4.18 -8.32
N LEU A 88 11.07 3.82 -9.17
CA LEU A 88 11.15 4.39 -10.50
C LEU A 88 9.93 3.95 -11.32
N LYS A 89 9.46 4.80 -12.23
CA LYS A 89 8.25 4.50 -13.02
C LYS A 89 8.45 3.29 -13.94
N GLU A 90 9.66 3.10 -14.43
CA GLU A 90 10.04 1.96 -15.29
C GLU A 90 9.92 0.61 -14.58
N ASP A 91 10.08 0.57 -13.26
CA ASP A 91 9.95 -0.66 -12.48
C ASP A 91 8.49 -1.06 -12.21
N LEU A 92 7.53 -0.15 -12.46
CA LEU A 92 6.13 -0.35 -12.09
C LEU A 92 5.51 -1.59 -12.74
N GLU A 93 5.76 -1.81 -14.03
CA GLU A 93 5.19 -2.94 -14.77
C GLU A 93 5.68 -4.28 -14.22
N LYS A 94 6.98 -4.36 -13.89
CA LYS A 94 7.59 -5.53 -13.27
C LYS A 94 6.95 -5.81 -11.91
N ILE A 95 6.87 -4.80 -11.04
CA ILE A 95 6.27 -4.95 -9.70
C ILE A 95 4.79 -5.35 -9.81
N GLN A 96 4.04 -4.73 -10.72
CA GLN A 96 2.64 -5.07 -10.94
C GLN A 96 2.46 -6.54 -11.38
N THR A 97 3.36 -7.06 -12.20
CA THR A 97 3.33 -8.46 -12.64
C THR A 97 3.57 -9.42 -11.49
N GLU A 98 4.62 -9.18 -10.70
CA GLU A 98 4.96 -9.99 -9.53
C GLU A 98 3.82 -10.02 -8.49
N LEU A 99 3.15 -8.89 -8.28
CA LEU A 99 2.04 -8.81 -7.33
C LEU A 99 0.79 -9.55 -7.81
N ARG A 100 0.56 -9.65 -9.12
CA ARG A 100 -0.56 -10.43 -9.69
C ARG A 100 -0.34 -11.94 -9.62
N SER A 101 0.91 -12.38 -9.59
CA SER A 101 1.28 -13.80 -9.46
C SER A 101 1.33 -14.31 -8.01
N ARG A 102 1.08 -13.43 -7.03
CA ARG A 102 1.13 -13.74 -5.60
C ARG A 102 -0.15 -14.40 -5.10
#